data_AF-A0A951VCZ1-F1
#
_entry.id   AF-A0A951VCZ1-F1
#
_cell.length_a   1.000
_cell.length_b   1.000
_cell.length_c   1.000
_cell.angle_alpha   90.00
_cell.angle_beta   90.00
_cell.angle_gamma   90.00
#
_symmetry.space_group_name_H-M   'P 1'
#
loop_
_entity.id
_entity.type
_entity.pdbx_description
1 polymer ?
#
loop_
_entity_poly.entity_id
_entity_poly.type
_entity_poly.pdbx_seq_one_letter_code
_entity_poly.pdbx_strand_id
1 'polypeptide(L)'
;MKKAFLFIAVFAFCLQAVAEQNTTPGTIIFSKEPIDPKNPQNLVSDFKTGDYIYGCAYLPKSFRQLANNPSMRSGEILIYYKLPYWQSSGGTIRGSVLDQDYFLFEFAPNPAFSDSYGNPEIEYKKYPNPEASGGPIRIAHELSQQEPDTYEIEIKLNFNYQDVAFGKIKLSGENFDFYAEVRDGLIKGADAGAAAGARMPQAKMQNSALESQMLSAFKNSNDWKTGRIKAKETLRIVIIDADWTIRRHELTGNILHRYIRAAIAVKDAEGKCGYYPIVTFQQDYAAGSYQPLKYDGASSLVPMQCENVNK
;
A
#
# COMPACT_ATOMS: atom_id res chain seq x y z
N MET A 1 -40.21 57.40 38.16
CA MET A 1 -40.14 56.68 36.87
C MET A 1 -38.82 55.90 36.80
N LYS A 2 -38.81 54.61 37.17
CA LYS A 2 -37.71 53.69 36.88
C LYS A 2 -38.33 52.32 36.60
N LYS A 3 -38.44 51.95 35.32
CA LYS A 3 -38.90 50.62 34.87
C LYS A 3 -37.67 49.72 34.78
N ALA A 4 -37.62 48.69 35.62
CA ALA A 4 -36.64 47.63 35.53
C ALA A 4 -37.09 46.63 34.45
N PHE A 5 -36.28 46.45 33.41
CA PHE A 5 -36.48 45.42 32.40
C PHE A 5 -35.86 44.11 32.90
N LEU A 6 -36.70 43.12 33.17
CA LEU A 6 -36.31 41.76 33.52
C LEU A 6 -36.07 40.99 32.20
N PHE A 7 -34.80 40.73 31.88
CA PHE A 7 -34.41 39.87 30.76
C PHE A 7 -34.51 38.40 31.20
N ILE A 8 -35.53 37.69 30.73
CA ILE A 8 -35.65 36.24 30.90
C ILE A 8 -34.87 35.58 29.76
N ALA A 9 -33.68 35.06 30.07
CA ALA A 9 -32.92 34.22 29.15
C ALA A 9 -33.54 32.81 29.12
N VAL A 10 -34.24 32.49 28.04
CA VAL A 10 -34.73 31.13 27.76
C VAL A 10 -33.56 30.32 27.22
N PHE A 11 -32.90 29.54 28.10
CA PHE A 11 -31.96 28.51 27.68
C PHE A 11 -32.75 27.36 27.05
N ALA A 12 -32.79 27.33 25.72
CA ALA A 12 -33.24 26.16 24.98
C ALA A 12 -32.21 25.03 25.17
N PHE A 13 -32.46 24.13 26.13
CA PHE A 13 -31.78 22.86 26.21
C PHE A 13 -32.21 22.01 25.01
N CYS A 14 -31.46 22.06 23.92
CA CYS A 14 -31.55 21.03 22.88
C CYS A 14 -31.11 19.71 23.52
N LEU A 15 -32.08 18.88 23.91
CA LEU A 15 -31.87 17.46 24.15
C LEU A 15 -31.38 16.85 22.84
N GLN A 16 -30.07 16.77 22.67
CA GLN A 16 -29.49 15.85 21.69
C GLN A 16 -29.83 14.45 22.19
N ALA A 17 -30.75 13.78 21.49
CA ALA A 17 -30.95 12.36 21.65
C ALA A 17 -29.58 11.68 21.46
N VAL A 18 -29.04 11.11 22.54
CA VAL A 18 -27.86 10.27 22.45
C VAL A 18 -28.31 9.04 21.68
N ALA A 19 -28.02 8.99 20.38
CA ALA A 19 -28.27 7.82 19.57
C ALA A 19 -27.57 6.64 20.27
N GLU A 20 -28.32 5.59 20.58
CA GLU A 20 -27.77 4.35 21.10
C GLU A 20 -26.63 3.90 20.17
N GLN A 21 -25.41 3.88 20.71
CA GLN A 21 -24.22 3.49 19.96
C GLN A 21 -24.37 2.00 19.62
N ASN A 22 -24.83 1.70 18.40
CA ASN A 22 -24.96 0.34 17.88
C ASN A 22 -23.57 -0.27 17.71
N THR A 23 -23.03 -0.82 18.78
CA THR A 23 -21.86 -1.73 18.82
C THR A 23 -22.30 -3.18 18.69
N THR A 24 -23.48 -3.40 18.12
CA THR A 24 -24.12 -4.71 17.97
C THR A 24 -23.24 -5.62 17.12
N PRO A 25 -22.85 -6.82 17.62
CA PRO A 25 -22.04 -7.72 16.83
C PRO A 25 -22.71 -8.09 15.50
N GLY A 26 -21.93 -8.15 14.43
CA GLY A 26 -22.39 -8.36 13.06
C GLY A 26 -22.77 -7.07 12.31
N THR A 27 -22.54 -5.88 12.90
CA THR A 27 -22.84 -4.59 12.26
C THR A 27 -21.59 -3.83 11.88
N ILE A 28 -21.72 -2.97 10.87
CA ILE A 28 -20.71 -1.99 10.49
C ILE A 28 -21.27 -0.59 10.75
N ILE A 29 -20.53 0.20 11.51
CA ILE A 29 -20.78 1.63 11.70
C ILE A 29 -19.80 2.45 10.87
N PHE A 30 -20.19 3.68 10.54
CA PHE A 30 -19.40 4.57 9.70
C PHE A 30 -19.26 5.95 10.31
N SER A 31 -18.18 6.64 9.94
CA SER A 31 -17.92 8.02 10.31
C SER A 31 -17.15 8.75 9.20
N LYS A 32 -17.17 10.08 9.26
CA LYS A 32 -16.34 10.95 8.42
C LYS A 32 -14.91 11.12 8.94
N GLU A 33 -14.66 10.62 10.15
CA GLU A 33 -13.38 10.67 10.86
C GLU A 33 -12.96 9.26 11.31
N PRO A 34 -11.68 9.03 11.62
CA PRO A 34 -11.23 7.76 12.19
C PRO A 34 -12.03 7.38 13.45
N ILE A 35 -12.43 6.11 13.54
CA ILE A 35 -13.29 5.60 14.61
C ILE A 35 -12.43 5.02 15.74
N ASP A 36 -12.68 5.45 16.98
CA ASP A 36 -12.26 4.70 18.17
C ASP A 36 -13.28 3.57 18.42
N PRO A 37 -12.91 2.28 18.23
CA PRO A 37 -13.83 1.16 18.38
C PRO A 37 -14.31 0.96 19.82
N LYS A 38 -13.63 1.55 20.82
CA LYS A 38 -14.04 1.46 22.24
C LYS A 38 -14.99 2.57 22.65
N ASN A 39 -14.98 3.68 21.94
CA ASN A 39 -15.84 4.83 22.20
C ASN A 39 -16.19 5.53 20.87
N PRO A 40 -17.05 4.91 20.04
CA PRO A 40 -17.33 5.43 18.72
C PRO A 40 -18.14 6.75 18.80
N GLN A 41 -17.63 7.80 18.16
CA GLN A 41 -18.26 9.13 18.14
C GLN A 41 -18.52 9.57 16.69
N ASN A 42 -19.37 10.60 16.52
CA ASN A 42 -19.62 11.22 15.21
C ASN A 42 -20.05 10.22 14.12
N LEU A 43 -20.90 9.26 14.47
CA LEU A 43 -21.36 8.22 13.55
C LEU A 43 -22.41 8.76 12.59
N VAL A 44 -22.28 8.41 11.31
CA VAL A 44 -23.21 8.83 10.25
C VAL A 44 -23.43 7.70 9.26
N SER A 45 -24.62 7.65 8.66
CA SER A 45 -24.95 6.78 7.52
C SER A 45 -25.07 7.54 6.20
N ASP A 46 -25.15 8.88 6.28
CA ASP A 46 -25.40 9.75 5.15
C ASP A 46 -24.13 10.56 4.84
N PHE A 47 -23.61 10.32 3.65
CA PHE A 47 -22.41 10.91 3.10
C PHE A 47 -22.76 11.69 1.85
N LYS A 48 -21.93 12.68 1.55
CA LYS A 48 -21.90 13.36 0.26
C LYS A 48 -20.53 13.27 -0.38
N THR A 49 -20.44 13.48 -1.69
CA THR A 49 -19.13 13.63 -2.33
C THR A 49 -18.35 14.76 -1.64
N GLY A 50 -17.05 14.53 -1.43
CA GLY A 50 -16.20 15.38 -0.59
C GLY A 50 -16.06 14.91 0.87
N ASP A 51 -16.91 13.98 1.34
CA ASP A 51 -16.70 13.35 2.64
C ASP A 51 -15.69 12.20 2.56
N TYR A 52 -14.89 12.04 3.60
CA TYR A 52 -14.13 10.82 3.83
C TYR A 52 -15.01 9.78 4.53
N ILE A 53 -14.68 8.49 4.37
CA ILE A 53 -15.49 7.38 4.87
C ILE A 53 -14.59 6.37 5.59
N TYR A 54 -14.82 6.23 6.89
CA TYR A 54 -14.19 5.23 7.76
C TYR A 54 -15.26 4.26 8.26
N GLY A 55 -14.89 2.99 8.38
CA GLY A 55 -15.77 1.92 8.85
C GLY A 55 -15.20 1.18 10.05
N CYS A 56 -16.07 0.75 10.95
CA CYS A 56 -15.74 -0.18 12.03
C CYS A 56 -16.77 -1.31 12.00
N ALA A 57 -16.31 -2.52 11.70
CA ALA A 57 -17.11 -3.74 11.78
C ALA A 57 -16.99 -4.35 13.17
N TYR A 58 -18.08 -4.43 13.92
CA TYR A 58 -18.13 -5.21 15.17
C TYR A 58 -18.42 -6.66 14.83
N LEU A 59 -17.55 -7.56 15.25
CA LEU A 59 -17.59 -8.98 14.92
C LEU A 59 -18.28 -9.75 16.05
N PRO A 60 -18.99 -10.85 15.75
CA PRO A 60 -19.56 -11.72 16.79
C PRO A 60 -18.48 -12.41 17.63
N LYS A 61 -17.26 -12.57 17.10
CA LYS A 61 -16.08 -13.15 17.76
C LYS A 61 -14.81 -12.61 17.10
N SER A 62 -13.66 -12.80 17.74
CA SER A 62 -12.39 -12.49 17.09
C SER A 62 -12.12 -13.35 15.85
N PHE A 63 -11.24 -12.90 14.95
CA PHE A 63 -10.91 -13.64 13.73
C PHE A 63 -10.36 -15.04 14.01
N ARG A 64 -9.52 -15.23 15.04
CA ARG A 64 -9.05 -16.58 15.44
C ARG A 64 -10.20 -17.50 15.86
N GLN A 65 -11.17 -16.95 16.58
CA GLN A 65 -12.35 -17.69 17.02
C GLN A 65 -13.30 -17.99 15.85
N LEU A 66 -13.48 -17.04 14.91
CA LEU A 66 -14.25 -17.23 13.68
C LEU A 66 -13.63 -18.34 12.80
N ALA A 67 -12.30 -18.38 12.70
CA ALA A 67 -11.59 -19.42 11.97
C ALA A 67 -11.54 -20.78 12.68
N ASN A 68 -12.03 -20.87 13.93
CA ASN A 68 -11.82 -22.01 14.83
C ASN A 68 -10.33 -22.45 14.87
N ASN A 69 -9.42 -21.47 14.84
CA ASN A 69 -7.99 -21.70 14.74
C ASN A 69 -7.22 -20.71 15.64
N PRO A 70 -6.97 -21.05 16.91
CA PRO A 70 -6.23 -20.18 17.81
C PRO A 70 -4.77 -19.96 17.38
N SER A 71 -4.21 -20.78 16.48
CA SER A 71 -2.84 -20.65 15.97
C SER A 71 -2.74 -19.90 14.63
N MET A 72 -3.85 -19.37 14.11
CA MET A 72 -3.88 -18.64 12.84
C MET A 72 -2.85 -17.49 12.83
N ARG A 73 -2.02 -17.40 11.79
CA ARG A 73 -1.01 -16.34 11.67
C ARG A 73 -1.44 -15.20 10.75
N SER A 74 -2.40 -15.48 9.89
CA SER A 74 -2.97 -14.54 8.94
C SER A 74 -4.35 -14.99 8.49
N GLY A 75 -5.17 -14.07 8.02
CA GLY A 75 -6.42 -14.39 7.33
C GLY A 75 -6.74 -13.39 6.22
N GLU A 76 -7.57 -13.83 5.27
CA GLU A 76 -8.04 -12.99 4.17
C GLU A 76 -9.32 -12.26 4.59
N ILE A 77 -9.36 -10.96 4.32
CA ILE A 77 -10.54 -10.12 4.45
C ILE A 77 -10.97 -9.63 3.07
N LEU A 78 -12.27 -9.57 2.86
CA LEU A 78 -12.88 -8.98 1.67
C LEU A 78 -13.96 -8.00 2.12
N ILE A 79 -13.85 -6.75 1.69
CA ILE A 79 -14.90 -5.76 1.82
C ILE A 79 -15.70 -5.81 0.53
N TYR A 80 -16.89 -6.39 0.59
CA TYR A 80 -17.83 -6.35 -0.52
C TYR A 80 -18.69 -5.11 -0.42
N TYR A 81 -18.93 -4.47 -1.56
CA TYR A 81 -19.83 -3.33 -1.62
C TYR A 81 -20.58 -3.29 -2.94
N LYS A 82 -21.78 -2.72 -2.94
CA LYS A 82 -22.67 -2.73 -4.10
C LYS A 82 -22.74 -1.35 -4.77
N LEU A 83 -22.19 -1.26 -5.98
CA LEU A 83 -22.20 -0.07 -6.86
C LEU A 83 -22.26 -0.50 -8.33
N PRO A 84 -23.33 -0.17 -9.06
CA PRO A 84 -24.58 -0.95 -9.19
C PRO A 84 -24.48 -2.50 -9.07
N TYR A 85 -23.29 -3.09 -9.20
CA TYR A 85 -23.02 -4.51 -9.03
C TYR A 85 -22.18 -4.75 -7.77
N TRP A 86 -22.09 -6.01 -7.33
CA TRP A 86 -21.18 -6.36 -6.24
C TRP A 86 -19.73 -6.26 -6.70
N GLN A 87 -18.97 -5.47 -5.94
CA GLN A 87 -17.54 -5.32 -6.05
C GLN A 87 -16.90 -5.83 -4.76
N SER A 88 -15.59 -6.04 -4.79
CA SER A 88 -14.85 -6.46 -3.61
C SER A 88 -13.46 -5.88 -3.60
N SER A 89 -13.01 -5.46 -2.43
CA SER A 89 -11.63 -5.06 -2.20
C SER A 89 -11.08 -5.85 -1.01
N GLY A 90 -9.91 -6.46 -1.20
CA GLY A 90 -9.38 -7.45 -0.27
C GLY A 90 -8.01 -7.13 0.29
N GLY A 91 -7.71 -7.69 1.44
CA GLY A 91 -6.42 -7.59 2.14
C GLY A 91 -6.11 -8.81 2.99
N THR A 92 -4.90 -8.85 3.53
CA THR A 92 -4.49 -9.87 4.51
C THR A 92 -4.30 -9.22 5.87
N ILE A 93 -4.95 -9.77 6.90
CA ILE A 93 -4.77 -9.35 8.28
C ILE A 93 -3.85 -10.30 9.04
N ARG A 94 -3.07 -9.78 9.99
CA ARG A 94 -2.10 -10.52 10.83
C ARG A 94 -2.02 -9.90 12.23
N GLY A 95 -1.17 -10.48 13.08
CA GLY A 95 -0.81 -9.87 14.35
C GLY A 95 -1.98 -9.72 15.31
N SER A 96 -2.03 -8.59 16.01
CA SER A 96 -3.00 -8.29 17.07
C SER A 96 -4.43 -8.11 16.54
N VAL A 97 -4.59 -7.70 15.28
CA VAL A 97 -5.90 -7.62 14.62
C VAL A 97 -6.65 -8.95 14.68
N LEU A 98 -5.96 -10.09 14.63
CA LEU A 98 -6.58 -11.41 14.64
C LEU A 98 -7.31 -11.74 15.96
N ASP A 99 -6.96 -11.05 17.04
CA ASP A 99 -7.46 -11.26 18.39
C ASP A 99 -8.55 -10.25 18.78
N GLN A 100 -8.89 -9.31 17.88
CA GLN A 100 -9.92 -8.29 18.09
C GLN A 100 -11.29 -8.78 17.64
N ASP A 101 -12.34 -8.39 18.36
CA ASP A 101 -13.75 -8.59 18.03
C ASP A 101 -14.34 -7.39 17.24
N TYR A 102 -13.46 -6.57 16.68
CA TYR A 102 -13.81 -5.52 15.74
C TYR A 102 -12.75 -5.44 14.63
N PHE A 103 -13.10 -4.79 13.53
CA PHE A 103 -12.17 -4.50 12.45
C PHE A 103 -12.37 -3.07 11.93
N LEU A 104 -11.34 -2.25 12.11
CA LEU A 104 -11.28 -0.92 11.54
C LEU A 104 -10.83 -1.02 10.08
N PHE A 105 -11.57 -0.35 9.19
CA PHE A 105 -11.18 -0.26 7.80
C PHE A 105 -11.46 1.11 7.22
N GLU A 106 -10.64 1.45 6.23
CA GLU A 106 -10.74 2.68 5.49
C GLU A 106 -11.46 2.40 4.17
N PHE A 107 -12.63 3.04 3.96
CA PHE A 107 -13.40 2.84 2.73
C PHE A 107 -13.00 3.88 1.68
N ALA A 108 -13.03 5.15 2.06
CA ALA A 108 -12.51 6.28 1.29
C ALA A 108 -11.90 7.31 2.26
N PRO A 109 -10.73 7.01 2.86
CA PRO A 109 -10.17 7.79 3.95
C PRO A 109 -9.57 9.11 3.47
N ASN A 110 -9.21 9.98 4.41
CA ASN A 110 -8.34 11.11 4.12
C ASN A 110 -6.92 10.61 3.86
N PRO A 111 -6.33 10.86 2.66
CA PRO A 111 -4.98 10.39 2.35
C PRO A 111 -3.88 10.90 3.29
N ALA A 112 -4.09 12.04 3.96
CA ALA A 112 -3.13 12.60 4.90
C ALA A 112 -3.02 11.81 6.22
N PHE A 113 -4.05 11.02 6.55
CA PHE A 113 -4.12 10.25 7.80
C PHE A 113 -4.18 8.74 7.59
N SER A 114 -4.26 8.30 6.35
CA SER A 114 -4.38 6.89 6.00
C SER A 114 -3.12 6.09 6.31
N ASP A 115 -3.29 4.94 6.94
CA ASP A 115 -2.23 3.97 7.21
C ASP A 115 -2.39 2.66 6.41
N SER A 116 -3.42 2.54 5.56
CA SER A 116 -3.77 1.31 4.84
C SER A 116 -2.61 0.59 4.12
N TYR A 117 -1.60 1.32 3.62
CA TYR A 117 -0.45 0.74 2.90
C TYR A 117 0.86 0.82 3.69
N GLY A 118 0.82 1.33 4.91
CA GLY A 118 1.93 1.38 5.86
C GLY A 118 1.72 0.50 7.10
N ASN A 119 0.52 -0.04 7.29
CA ASN A 119 0.17 -0.85 8.44
C ASN A 119 0.80 -2.26 8.34
N PRO A 120 1.60 -2.70 9.33
CA PRO A 120 2.24 -4.02 9.29
C PRO A 120 1.28 -5.18 9.58
N GLU A 121 0.10 -4.92 10.14
CA GLU A 121 -0.90 -5.92 10.49
C GLU A 121 -2.01 -6.05 9.45
N ILE A 122 -2.16 -5.08 8.54
CA ILE A 122 -3.13 -5.10 7.43
C ILE A 122 -2.39 -4.82 6.12
N GLU A 123 -2.35 -5.83 5.24
CA GLU A 123 -1.65 -5.75 3.97
C GLU A 123 -2.65 -5.69 2.80
N TYR A 124 -2.66 -4.57 2.09
CA TYR A 124 -3.34 -4.44 0.79
C TYR A 124 -2.32 -4.47 -0.35
N LYS A 125 -2.64 -5.21 -1.40
CA LYS A 125 -1.80 -5.24 -2.60
C LYS A 125 -2.02 -3.98 -3.43
N LYS A 126 -0.94 -3.28 -3.74
CA LYS A 126 -0.95 -2.13 -4.67
C LYS A 126 -0.42 -2.55 -6.03
N TYR A 127 -1.15 -2.19 -7.10
CA TYR A 127 -0.71 -2.42 -8.48
C TYR A 127 -0.65 -1.11 -9.26
N PRO A 128 0.06 -1.07 -10.40
CA PRO A 128 0.06 0.09 -11.29
C PRO A 128 -1.33 0.45 -11.81
N ASN A 129 -2.21 -0.56 -12.03
CA ASN A 129 -3.63 -0.33 -12.31
C ASN A 129 -4.39 -0.19 -10.98
N PRO A 130 -5.02 0.98 -10.68
CA PRO A 130 -5.77 1.16 -9.45
C PRO A 130 -6.95 0.18 -9.28
N GLU A 131 -7.61 -0.21 -10.37
CA GLU A 131 -8.72 -1.19 -10.36
C GLU A 131 -8.26 -2.57 -9.85
N ALA A 132 -7.01 -2.94 -10.10
CA ALA A 132 -6.44 -4.21 -9.66
C ALA A 132 -5.95 -4.17 -8.19
N SER A 133 -5.87 -2.99 -7.57
CA SER A 133 -5.40 -2.84 -6.19
C SER A 133 -6.41 -3.38 -5.17
N GLY A 134 -5.94 -3.69 -3.97
CA GLY A 134 -6.78 -3.98 -2.80
C GLY A 134 -7.09 -2.71 -2.01
N GLY A 135 -7.76 -2.88 -0.87
CA GLY A 135 -8.07 -1.82 0.09
C GLY A 135 -8.74 -0.56 -0.51
N PRO A 136 -8.49 0.62 0.09
CA PRO A 136 -9.18 1.85 -0.28
C PRO A 136 -8.76 2.46 -1.63
N ILE A 137 -7.65 2.03 -2.26
CA ILE A 137 -7.27 2.55 -3.59
C ILE A 137 -8.31 2.12 -4.62
N ARG A 138 -8.67 0.83 -4.61
CA ARG A 138 -9.69 0.30 -5.51
C ARG A 138 -11.07 0.87 -5.21
N ILE A 139 -11.44 0.95 -3.93
CA ILE A 139 -12.74 1.51 -3.54
C ILE A 139 -12.86 2.97 -4.01
N ALA A 140 -11.85 3.80 -3.74
CA ALA A 140 -11.83 5.20 -4.19
C ALA A 140 -11.83 5.31 -5.73
N HIS A 141 -11.13 4.42 -6.43
CA HIS A 141 -11.18 4.36 -7.89
C HIS A 141 -12.60 4.08 -8.41
N GLU A 142 -13.29 3.08 -7.86
CA GLU A 142 -14.63 2.70 -8.31
C GLU A 142 -15.67 3.77 -7.95
N LEU A 143 -15.55 4.39 -6.76
CA LEU A 143 -16.37 5.54 -6.40
C LEU A 143 -16.18 6.70 -7.37
N SER A 144 -14.96 6.94 -7.84
CA SER A 144 -14.68 8.02 -8.79
C SER A 144 -15.23 7.77 -10.20
N GLN A 145 -15.74 6.57 -10.49
CA GLN A 145 -16.37 6.24 -11.79
C GLN A 145 -17.90 6.41 -11.74
N GLN A 146 -18.47 6.84 -10.60
CA GLN A 146 -19.91 6.97 -10.47
C GLN A 146 -20.41 8.29 -11.09
N GLU A 147 -21.57 8.22 -11.73
CA GLU A 147 -22.27 9.39 -12.25
C GLU A 147 -22.93 10.18 -11.11
N PRO A 148 -23.27 11.47 -11.33
CA PRO A 148 -24.03 12.28 -10.38
C PRO A 148 -25.36 11.64 -9.98
N ASP A 149 -25.46 11.15 -8.74
CA ASP A 149 -26.68 10.54 -8.19
C ASP A 149 -26.56 10.36 -6.67
N THR A 150 -27.55 9.68 -6.10
CA THR A 150 -27.58 9.15 -4.75
C THR A 150 -27.53 7.62 -4.77
N TYR A 151 -26.50 7.05 -4.17
CA TYR A 151 -26.28 5.61 -4.09
C TYR A 151 -26.55 5.10 -2.67
N GLU A 152 -27.35 4.05 -2.55
CA GLU A 152 -27.41 3.23 -1.34
C GLU A 152 -26.40 2.10 -1.46
N ILE A 153 -25.30 2.21 -0.70
CA ILE A 153 -24.18 1.28 -0.78
C ILE A 153 -24.32 0.28 0.37
N GLU A 154 -24.61 -0.96 0.02
CA GLU A 154 -24.52 -2.09 0.95
C GLU A 154 -23.07 -2.53 1.10
N ILE A 155 -22.60 -2.71 2.32
CA ILE A 155 -21.21 -3.07 2.63
C ILE A 155 -21.21 -4.31 3.51
N LYS A 156 -20.40 -5.31 3.14
CA LYS A 156 -20.19 -6.53 3.92
C LYS A 156 -18.71 -6.71 4.19
N LEU A 157 -18.38 -7.02 5.43
CA LEU A 157 -17.08 -7.59 5.75
C LEU A 157 -17.18 -9.10 5.66
N ASN A 158 -16.34 -9.69 4.84
CA ASN A 158 -16.21 -11.11 4.68
C ASN A 158 -14.83 -11.57 5.16
N PHE A 159 -14.79 -12.67 5.89
CA PHE A 159 -13.58 -13.28 6.41
C PHE A 159 -13.61 -14.78 6.11
N ASN A 160 -12.58 -15.30 5.43
CA ASN A 160 -12.52 -16.69 4.98
C ASN A 160 -13.83 -17.17 4.31
N TYR A 161 -14.37 -16.38 3.40
CA TYR A 161 -15.59 -16.66 2.63
C TYR A 161 -16.90 -16.64 3.44
N GLN A 162 -16.91 -16.11 4.66
CA GLN A 162 -18.12 -15.92 5.47
C GLN A 162 -18.38 -14.43 5.72
N ASP A 163 -19.63 -13.99 5.52
CA ASP A 163 -20.07 -12.64 5.88
C ASP A 163 -20.11 -12.55 7.42
N VAL A 164 -19.29 -11.67 7.99
CA VAL A 164 -19.12 -11.53 9.46
C VAL A 164 -19.67 -10.21 10.00
N ALA A 165 -19.84 -9.20 9.14
CA ALA A 165 -20.51 -7.96 9.50
C ALA A 165 -21.16 -7.28 8.28
N PHE A 166 -22.20 -6.48 8.52
CA PHE A 166 -22.94 -5.77 7.50
C PHE A 166 -23.25 -4.32 7.89
N GLY A 167 -23.21 -3.42 6.92
CA GLY A 167 -23.68 -2.04 7.08
C GLY A 167 -24.20 -1.46 5.78
N LYS A 168 -24.85 -0.31 5.87
CA LYS A 168 -25.33 0.47 4.73
C LYS A 168 -24.97 1.92 4.93
N ILE A 169 -24.62 2.57 3.82
CA ILE A 169 -24.49 4.02 3.75
C ILE A 169 -25.29 4.55 2.57
N LYS A 170 -25.66 5.82 2.65
CA LYS A 170 -26.18 6.60 1.54
C LYS A 170 -25.11 7.61 1.13
N LEU A 171 -24.74 7.63 -0.15
CA LEU A 171 -23.75 8.55 -0.69
C LEU A 171 -24.37 9.35 -1.84
N SER A 172 -24.54 10.66 -1.65
CA SER A 172 -25.09 11.57 -2.66
C SER A 172 -24.06 12.54 -3.21
N GLY A 173 -24.07 12.85 -4.49
CA GLY A 173 -23.26 13.96 -4.97
C GLY A 173 -23.39 14.26 -6.45
N GLU A 174 -22.93 15.45 -6.82
CA GLU A 174 -22.95 15.95 -8.20
C GLU A 174 -21.62 15.74 -8.92
N ASN A 175 -20.55 15.44 -8.19
CA ASN A 175 -19.23 15.16 -8.75
C ASN A 175 -18.46 14.18 -7.85
N PHE A 176 -18.07 13.03 -8.41
CA PHE A 176 -17.31 11.97 -7.73
C PHE A 176 -15.78 12.02 -8.00
N ASP A 177 -15.28 13.00 -8.77
CA ASP A 177 -13.85 13.23 -9.02
C ASP A 177 -13.04 13.40 -7.74
N PHE A 178 -13.67 13.88 -6.66
CA PHE A 178 -13.07 13.92 -5.33
C PHE A 178 -12.43 12.58 -4.93
N TYR A 179 -13.08 11.45 -5.25
CA TYR A 179 -12.53 10.13 -4.93
C TYR A 179 -11.36 9.73 -5.83
N ALA A 180 -11.21 10.34 -7.02
CA ALA A 180 -9.98 10.22 -7.80
C ALA A 180 -8.81 10.91 -7.08
N GLU A 181 -9.04 12.08 -6.47
CA GLU A 181 -8.03 12.76 -5.65
C GLU A 181 -7.66 11.94 -4.41
N VAL A 182 -8.65 11.33 -3.74
CA VAL A 182 -8.42 10.39 -2.64
C VAL A 182 -7.55 9.22 -3.08
N ARG A 183 -7.91 8.56 -4.19
CA ARG A 183 -7.13 7.47 -4.78
C ARG A 183 -5.68 7.89 -5.05
N ASP A 184 -5.47 9.04 -5.69
CA ASP A 184 -4.15 9.52 -6.06
C ASP A 184 -3.31 9.89 -4.84
N GLY A 185 -3.94 10.46 -3.81
CA GLY A 185 -3.35 10.68 -2.51
C GLY A 185 -2.90 9.39 -1.83
N LEU A 186 -3.75 8.35 -1.84
CA LEU A 186 -3.43 7.03 -1.28
C LEU A 186 -2.28 6.35 -2.03
N ILE A 187 -2.27 6.41 -3.37
CA ILE A 187 -1.16 5.89 -4.19
C ILE A 187 0.14 6.58 -3.82
N LYS A 188 0.12 7.92 -3.73
CA LYS A 188 1.29 8.72 -3.34
C LYS A 188 1.77 8.39 -1.93
N GLY A 189 0.84 8.23 -0.98
CA GLY A 189 1.15 7.83 0.40
C GLY A 189 1.79 6.44 0.46
N ALA A 190 1.22 5.47 -0.25
CA ALA A 190 1.77 4.11 -0.36
C ALA A 190 3.18 4.10 -0.98
N ASP A 191 3.40 4.90 -2.04
CA ASP A 191 4.72 5.04 -2.66
C ASP A 191 5.74 5.70 -1.73
N ALA A 192 5.34 6.72 -0.99
CA ALA A 192 6.19 7.36 0.00
C ALA A 192 6.56 6.40 1.14
N GLY A 193 5.60 5.62 1.64
CA GLY A 193 5.82 4.59 2.66
C GLY A 193 6.78 3.50 2.17
N ALA A 194 6.55 2.97 0.97
CA ALA A 194 7.44 1.99 0.35
C ALA A 194 8.86 2.54 0.17
N ALA A 195 9.02 3.78 -0.29
CA ALA A 195 10.31 4.43 -0.44
C ALA A 195 11.01 4.69 0.91
N ALA A 196 10.25 5.02 1.96
CA ALA A 196 10.76 5.21 3.31
C ALA A 196 11.25 3.90 3.94
N GLY A 197 10.61 2.77 3.63
CA GLY A 197 10.99 1.42 4.07
C GLY A 197 12.06 0.74 3.23
N ALA A 198 12.23 1.15 1.96
CA ALA A 198 13.24 0.58 1.06
C ALA A 198 14.67 0.76 1.59
N ARG A 199 15.49 -0.30 1.51
CA ARG A 199 16.90 -0.33 1.92
C ARG A 199 17.72 -1.07 0.87
N MET A 200 19.00 -0.74 0.79
CA MET A 200 19.95 -1.55 0.03
C MET A 200 20.08 -2.94 0.66
N PRO A 201 20.17 -4.03 -0.13
CA PRO A 201 20.42 -5.35 0.41
C PRO A 201 21.82 -5.43 1.03
N GLN A 202 22.03 -6.41 1.92
CA GLN A 202 23.36 -6.68 2.47
C GLN A 202 24.29 -7.25 1.39
N ALA A 203 25.54 -6.77 1.37
CA ALA A 203 26.57 -7.31 0.49
C ALA A 203 26.92 -8.74 0.90
N LYS A 204 26.94 -9.66 -0.07
CA LYS A 204 27.41 -11.04 0.13
C LYS A 204 28.86 -11.26 -0.29
N MET A 205 29.45 -10.28 -0.96
CA MET A 205 30.86 -10.24 -1.34
C MET A 205 31.36 -8.79 -1.21
N GLN A 206 32.57 -8.62 -0.68
CA GLN A 206 33.27 -7.34 -0.66
C GLN A 206 34.45 -7.45 -1.63
N ASN A 207 34.37 -6.75 -2.76
CA ASN A 207 35.42 -6.75 -3.76
C ASN A 207 35.43 -5.41 -4.51
N SER A 208 36.17 -4.44 -3.98
CA SER A 208 36.21 -3.07 -4.49
C SER A 208 36.66 -2.96 -5.94
N ALA A 209 37.56 -3.84 -6.39
CA ALA A 209 38.01 -3.89 -7.77
C ALA A 209 36.88 -4.34 -8.71
N LEU A 210 36.15 -5.39 -8.33
CA LEU A 210 35.02 -5.88 -9.10
C LEU A 210 33.85 -4.89 -9.10
N GLU A 211 33.54 -4.29 -7.96
CA GLU A 211 32.54 -3.22 -7.83
C GLU A 211 32.84 -2.04 -8.76
N SER A 212 34.11 -1.64 -8.86
CA SER A 212 34.54 -0.58 -9.77
C SER A 212 34.32 -0.96 -11.24
N GLN A 213 34.67 -2.21 -11.62
CA GLN A 213 34.43 -2.71 -12.97
C GLN A 213 32.93 -2.78 -13.29
N MET A 214 32.10 -3.22 -12.34
CA MET A 214 30.64 -3.27 -12.48
C MET A 214 30.06 -1.88 -12.71
N LEU A 215 30.46 -0.88 -11.91
CA LEU A 215 30.01 0.50 -12.08
C LEU A 215 30.42 1.07 -13.45
N SER A 216 31.63 0.79 -13.92
CA SER A 216 32.07 1.19 -15.25
C SER A 216 31.23 0.52 -16.34
N ALA A 217 30.98 -0.79 -16.26
CA ALA A 217 30.16 -1.51 -17.22
C ALA A 217 28.70 -1.01 -17.23
N PHE A 218 28.15 -0.72 -16.05
CA PHE A 218 26.81 -0.17 -15.87
C PHE A 218 26.64 1.20 -16.54
N LYS A 219 27.56 2.14 -16.27
CA LYS A 219 27.53 3.49 -16.87
C LYS A 219 27.80 3.50 -18.38
N ASN A 220 28.57 2.52 -18.88
CA ASN A 220 28.85 2.37 -20.30
C ASN A 220 27.78 1.59 -21.07
N SER A 221 26.78 1.04 -20.38
CA SER A 221 25.69 0.27 -20.99
C SER A 221 24.83 1.12 -21.92
N ASN A 222 24.15 0.46 -22.86
CA ASN A 222 23.14 1.12 -23.68
C ASN A 222 21.97 1.63 -22.83
N ASP A 223 21.59 0.92 -21.77
CA ASP A 223 20.50 1.32 -20.88
C ASP A 223 20.78 2.66 -20.20
N TRP A 224 22.02 2.90 -19.79
CA TRP A 224 22.46 4.21 -19.29
C TRP A 224 22.48 5.26 -20.39
N LYS A 225 23.12 4.97 -21.53
CA LYS A 225 23.31 5.94 -22.63
C LYS A 225 22.01 6.38 -23.31
N THR A 226 21.03 5.49 -23.38
CA THR A 226 19.72 5.74 -24.01
C THR A 226 18.70 6.34 -23.03
N GLY A 227 19.05 6.48 -21.75
CA GLY A 227 18.16 7.01 -20.72
C GLY A 227 17.09 6.03 -20.24
N ARG A 228 17.20 4.72 -20.54
CA ARG A 228 16.38 3.68 -19.89
C ARG A 228 16.64 3.66 -18.39
N ILE A 229 17.91 3.78 -18.00
CA ILE A 229 18.31 4.08 -16.62
C ILE A 229 18.28 5.61 -16.47
N LYS A 230 17.25 6.11 -15.78
CA LYS A 230 17.07 7.54 -15.49
C LYS A 230 17.86 7.93 -14.24
N ALA A 231 19.19 7.86 -14.32
CA ALA A 231 20.08 8.23 -13.22
C ALA A 231 21.12 9.24 -13.68
N LYS A 232 21.41 10.21 -12.82
CA LYS A 232 22.51 11.17 -13.00
C LYS A 232 23.78 10.68 -12.31
N GLU A 233 23.64 10.05 -11.15
CA GLU A 233 24.77 9.54 -10.36
C GLU A 233 24.50 8.16 -9.77
N THR A 234 25.58 7.42 -9.55
CA THR A 234 25.60 6.16 -8.80
C THR A 234 26.05 6.46 -7.38
N LEU A 235 25.26 6.08 -6.38
CA LEU A 235 25.51 6.37 -4.97
C LEU A 235 26.27 5.25 -4.27
N ARG A 236 25.87 4.00 -4.55
CA ARG A 236 26.43 2.80 -3.89
C ARG A 236 26.19 1.57 -4.77
N ILE A 237 27.12 0.63 -4.72
CA ILE A 237 26.96 -0.72 -5.26
C ILE A 237 27.20 -1.73 -4.14
N VAL A 238 26.45 -2.83 -4.15
CA VAL A 238 26.70 -3.99 -3.28
C VAL A 238 26.54 -5.27 -4.09
N ILE A 239 27.50 -6.18 -4.00
CA ILE A 239 27.40 -7.48 -4.66
C ILE A 239 26.47 -8.37 -3.83
N ILE A 240 25.38 -8.87 -4.43
CA ILE A 240 24.32 -9.61 -3.73
C ILE A 240 24.42 -11.14 -3.90
N ASP A 241 25.35 -11.58 -4.75
CA ASP A 241 25.75 -12.97 -4.89
C ASP A 241 27.04 -13.23 -4.09
N ALA A 242 27.15 -14.40 -3.47
CA ALA A 242 28.33 -14.78 -2.69
C ALA A 242 29.50 -15.22 -3.58
N ASP A 243 29.21 -15.70 -4.79
CA ASP A 243 30.19 -16.13 -5.79
C ASP A 243 29.58 -16.03 -7.20
N TRP A 244 30.40 -16.22 -8.22
CA TRP A 244 30.01 -16.31 -9.61
C TRP A 244 29.15 -17.54 -9.90
N THR A 245 28.09 -17.36 -10.67
CA THR A 245 27.31 -18.48 -11.24
C THR A 245 27.82 -18.80 -12.64
N ILE A 246 28.22 -20.06 -12.88
CA ILE A 246 28.66 -20.53 -14.19
C ILE A 246 27.48 -21.10 -14.96
N ARG A 247 27.23 -20.58 -16.16
CA ARG A 247 26.25 -21.14 -17.10
C ARG A 247 26.96 -22.00 -18.14
N ARG A 248 26.46 -23.21 -18.34
CA ARG A 248 26.97 -24.18 -19.31
C ARG A 248 25.92 -24.48 -20.37
N HIS A 249 26.37 -24.88 -21.54
CA HIS A 249 25.50 -25.40 -22.58
C HIS A 249 24.92 -26.74 -22.10
N GLU A 250 23.59 -26.87 -22.13
CA GLU A 250 22.86 -27.99 -21.52
C GLU A 250 23.28 -29.35 -22.08
N LEU A 251 23.58 -29.42 -23.39
CA LEU A 251 23.92 -30.68 -24.06
C LEU A 251 25.41 -31.03 -24.01
N THR A 252 26.30 -30.04 -24.04
CA THR A 252 27.75 -30.27 -24.23
C THR A 252 28.56 -30.06 -22.96
N GLY A 253 27.97 -29.42 -21.93
CA GLY A 253 28.67 -29.04 -20.70
C GLY A 253 29.69 -27.91 -20.87
N ASN A 254 29.88 -27.40 -22.10
CA ASN A 254 30.79 -26.30 -22.40
C ASN A 254 30.39 -25.05 -21.59
N ILE A 255 31.38 -24.38 -20.99
CA ILE A 255 31.15 -23.11 -20.30
C ILE A 255 30.77 -22.06 -21.34
N LEU A 256 29.63 -21.41 -21.13
CA LEU A 256 29.18 -20.31 -21.99
C LEU A 256 29.63 -18.97 -21.41
N HIS A 257 29.34 -18.76 -20.13
CA HIS A 257 29.70 -17.55 -19.41
C HIS A 257 29.62 -17.82 -17.90
N ARG A 258 30.07 -16.84 -17.13
CA ARG A 258 29.67 -16.68 -15.73
C ARG A 258 28.99 -15.34 -15.53
N TYR A 259 28.08 -15.27 -14.57
CA TYR A 259 27.44 -14.02 -14.17
C TYR A 259 27.47 -13.82 -12.67
N ILE A 260 27.33 -12.58 -12.26
CA ILE A 260 27.25 -12.14 -10.87
C ILE A 260 26.30 -10.95 -10.79
N ARG A 261 25.54 -10.84 -9.71
CA ARG A 261 24.54 -9.77 -9.53
C ARG A 261 24.93 -8.82 -8.42
N ALA A 262 24.56 -7.56 -8.61
CA ALA A 262 24.69 -6.50 -7.64
C ALA A 262 23.38 -5.73 -7.50
N ALA A 263 23.23 -4.98 -6.40
CA ALA A 263 22.27 -3.91 -6.29
C ALA A 263 23.00 -2.57 -6.42
N ILE A 264 22.41 -1.61 -7.14
CA ILE A 264 23.02 -0.29 -7.39
C ILE A 264 22.04 0.81 -7.00
N ALA A 265 22.41 1.60 -5.99
CA ALA A 265 21.72 2.83 -5.63
C ALA A 265 22.11 3.97 -6.57
N VAL A 266 21.13 4.76 -6.97
CA VAL A 266 21.27 5.86 -7.92
C VAL A 266 20.51 7.09 -7.44
N LYS A 267 20.85 8.24 -7.99
CA LYS A 267 20.07 9.48 -7.88
C LYS A 267 19.77 10.02 -9.28
N ASP A 268 18.54 10.45 -9.50
CA ASP A 268 18.12 11.06 -10.76
C ASP A 268 18.52 12.55 -10.85
N ALA A 269 18.14 13.21 -11.94
CA ALA A 269 18.46 14.62 -12.17
C ALA A 269 17.70 15.56 -11.23
N GLU A 270 16.52 15.13 -10.79
CA GLU A 270 15.63 15.80 -9.85
C GLU A 270 16.07 15.60 -8.38
N GLY A 271 17.10 14.79 -8.16
CA GLY A 271 17.68 14.52 -6.85
C GLY A 271 16.96 13.43 -6.05
N LYS A 272 16.03 12.69 -6.65
CA LYS A 272 15.36 11.56 -6.02
C LYS A 272 16.25 10.34 -6.05
N CYS A 273 16.26 9.60 -4.95
CA CYS A 273 17.02 8.37 -4.82
C CYS A 273 16.17 7.14 -5.12
N GLY A 274 16.84 6.09 -5.56
CA GLY A 274 16.29 4.77 -5.76
C GLY A 274 17.41 3.76 -5.91
N TYR A 275 17.08 2.49 -6.05
CA TYR A 275 18.07 1.47 -6.37
C TYR A 275 17.51 0.45 -7.33
N TYR A 276 18.40 -0.15 -8.10
CA TYR A 276 18.11 -1.34 -8.91
C TYR A 276 18.44 -2.57 -8.06
N PRO A 277 17.44 -3.35 -7.59
CA PRO A 277 17.69 -4.50 -6.72
C PRO A 277 18.52 -5.59 -7.38
N ILE A 278 18.41 -5.74 -8.70
CA ILE A 278 19.16 -6.73 -9.48
C ILE A 278 19.74 -6.06 -10.71
N VAL A 279 21.06 -5.97 -10.73
CA VAL A 279 21.87 -5.62 -11.91
C VAL A 279 22.78 -6.79 -12.19
N THR A 280 22.66 -7.39 -13.37
CA THR A 280 23.42 -8.57 -13.78
C THR A 280 24.63 -8.15 -14.59
N PHE A 281 25.78 -8.71 -14.22
CA PHE A 281 27.02 -8.58 -14.96
C PHE A 281 27.51 -9.95 -15.40
N GLN A 282 28.08 -10.02 -16.60
CA GLN A 282 28.49 -11.27 -17.24
C GLN A 282 29.93 -11.20 -17.74
N GLN A 283 30.59 -12.36 -17.77
CA GLN A 283 31.83 -12.59 -18.51
C GLN A 283 31.65 -13.82 -19.39
N ASP A 284 31.69 -13.61 -20.71
CA ASP A 284 31.66 -14.72 -21.67
C ASP A 284 32.89 -15.61 -21.50
N TYR A 285 32.77 -16.90 -21.78
CA TYR A 285 33.90 -17.82 -21.78
C TYR A 285 34.27 -18.15 -23.22
N ALA A 286 35.48 -17.78 -23.61
CA ALA A 286 35.99 -18.00 -24.96
C ALA A 286 37.50 -18.24 -24.92
N ALA A 287 37.98 -19.15 -25.78
CA ALA A 287 39.41 -19.48 -25.92
C ALA A 287 40.11 -19.84 -24.58
N GLY A 288 39.41 -20.52 -23.68
CA GLY A 288 39.97 -20.98 -22.41
C GLY A 288 39.94 -19.97 -21.25
N SER A 289 39.44 -18.74 -21.48
CA SER A 289 39.40 -17.68 -20.46
C SER A 289 38.06 -16.93 -20.40
N TYR A 290 37.78 -16.35 -19.24
CA TYR A 290 36.68 -15.39 -19.10
C TYR A 290 37.07 -14.04 -19.71
N GLN A 291 36.18 -13.52 -20.55
CA GLN A 291 36.30 -12.24 -21.23
C GLN A 291 36.00 -11.07 -20.27
N PRO A 292 36.28 -9.82 -20.67
CA PRO A 292 35.98 -8.65 -19.85
C PRO A 292 34.53 -8.60 -19.36
N LEU A 293 34.32 -8.00 -18.18
CA LEU A 293 33.01 -7.81 -17.58
C LEU A 293 32.13 -6.93 -18.47
N LYS A 294 30.90 -7.37 -18.71
CA LYS A 294 29.86 -6.58 -19.37
C LYS A 294 28.59 -6.49 -18.54
N TYR A 295 27.85 -5.40 -18.74
CA TYR A 295 26.48 -5.27 -18.28
C TYR A 295 25.58 -6.19 -19.10
N ASP A 296 24.69 -6.92 -18.43
CA ASP A 296 23.73 -7.84 -19.06
C ASP A 296 22.27 -7.37 -18.88
N GLY A 297 21.96 -6.67 -17.79
CA GLY A 297 20.64 -6.10 -17.58
C GLY A 297 20.41 -5.58 -16.16
N ALA A 298 19.31 -4.87 -15.98
CA ALA A 298 18.84 -4.38 -14.68
C ALA A 298 17.32 -4.60 -14.53
N SER A 299 16.89 -4.87 -13.31
CA SER A 299 15.48 -4.89 -12.92
C SER A 299 14.86 -3.49 -12.95
N SER A 300 13.60 -3.36 -12.55
CA SER A 300 12.98 -2.05 -12.32
C SER A 300 13.63 -1.31 -11.15
N LEU A 301 13.62 0.02 -11.23
CA LEU A 301 14.05 0.90 -10.14
C LEU A 301 13.03 0.82 -8.99
N VAL A 302 13.54 0.68 -7.77
CA VAL A 302 12.75 0.80 -6.53
C VAL A 302 13.04 2.18 -5.92
N PRO A 303 12.03 3.06 -5.81
CA PRO A 303 12.18 4.35 -5.13
C PRO A 303 12.65 4.15 -3.68
N MET A 304 13.51 5.04 -3.19
CA MET A 304 14.09 4.94 -1.85
C MET A 304 14.50 6.32 -1.34
N GLN A 305 14.33 6.59 -0.04
CA GLN A 305 14.86 7.82 0.55
C GLN A 305 16.40 7.83 0.51
N CYS A 306 17.01 8.98 0.25
CA CYS A 306 18.47 9.07 0.10
C CYS A 306 19.23 8.68 1.37
N GLU A 307 18.69 8.95 2.56
CA GLU A 307 19.33 8.54 3.82
C GLU A 307 19.40 7.02 4.01
N ASN A 308 18.64 6.25 3.23
CA ASN A 308 18.57 4.80 3.32
C ASN A 308 19.64 4.08 2.49
N VAL A 309 20.44 4.80 1.71
CA VAL A 309 21.52 4.21 0.89
C VAL A 309 22.57 3.49 1.75
N ASN A 310 22.83 3.99 2.96
CA ASN A 310 23.88 3.50 3.86
C ASN A 310 23.37 2.79 5.12
N LYS A 311 22.04 2.64 5.27
CA LYS A 311 21.43 1.86 6.36
C LYS A 311 21.36 0.40 5.96
#